data_AF-A0A6B3EMQ9-F1
#
_entry.id   AF-A0A6B3EMQ9-F1
#
_cell.length_a   1.000
_cell.length_b   1.000
_cell.length_c   1.000
_cell.angle_alpha   90.00
_cell.angle_beta   90.00
_cell.angle_gamma   90.00
#
_symmetry.space_group_name_H-M   'P 1'
#
loop_
_entity.id
_entity.type
_entity.pdbx_description
1 polymer ?
#
loop_
_entity_poly.entity_id
_entity_poly.type
_entity_poly.pdbx_seq_one_letter_code
_entity_poly.pdbx_strand_id
1 'polypeptide(L)'
;ATYQETVQLVRTGKDKKEWRIDRPPTGVVLGKNDFQRLYWPVNKYYFAARSEAGRQPLVADPVYIRSWEDSVTQTVKAVLDGPSAWLGGAA
;
A
#
# COMPACT_ATOMS: atom_id res chain seq x y z
N ALA A 1 9.40 14.11 0.83
CA ALA A 1 8.83 14.90 1.93
C ALA A 1 9.21 14.23 3.25
N THR A 2 9.65 14.99 4.24
CA THR A 2 9.90 14.47 5.59
C THR A 2 8.59 14.55 6.34
N TYR A 3 8.02 13.40 6.71
CA TYR A 3 6.82 13.34 7.55
C TYR A 3 7.22 13.58 9.02
N GLN A 4 6.49 14.47 9.69
CA GLN A 4 6.71 14.83 11.09
C GLN A 4 5.35 15.07 11.76
N GLU A 5 5.08 14.37 12.87
CA GLU A 5 3.84 14.51 13.64
C GLU A 5 4.13 14.34 15.13
N THR A 6 3.42 15.09 15.98
CA THR A 6 3.50 14.96 17.43
C THR A 6 2.44 13.99 17.93
N VAL A 7 2.87 12.94 18.65
CA VAL A 7 1.99 11.94 19.25
C VAL A 7 2.02 12.00 20.78
N GLN A 8 0.92 11.61 21.42
CA GLN A 8 0.86 11.48 22.88
C GLN A 8 1.13 10.03 23.26
N LEU A 9 1.97 9.82 24.28
CA LEU A 9 2.29 8.50 24.81
C LEU A 9 1.56 8.28 26.14
N VAL A 10 0.90 7.13 26.25
CA VAL A 10 0.20 6.69 27.45
C VAL A 10 0.79 5.39 27.97
N ARG A 11 0.87 5.24 29.30
CA ARG A 11 1.32 4.00 29.94
C ARG A 11 0.17 3.00 30.05
N THR A 12 0.35 1.83 29.47
CA THR A 12 -0.63 0.75 29.39
C THR A 12 0.06 -0.61 29.62
N GLY A 13 -0.66 -1.72 29.40
CA GLY A 13 -0.14 -3.08 29.59
C GLY A 13 -0.17 -3.55 31.05
N LYS A 14 0.35 -4.75 31.31
CA LYS A 14 0.42 -5.30 32.67
C LYS A 14 1.28 -4.38 33.54
N ASP A 15 0.74 -3.97 34.67
CA ASP A 15 1.36 -3.01 35.61
C ASP A 15 1.64 -1.60 35.05
N LYS A 16 1.03 -1.18 33.92
CA LYS A 16 1.27 0.14 33.28
C LYS A 16 2.75 0.41 32.94
N LYS A 17 3.47 -0.64 32.52
CA LYS A 17 4.90 -0.56 32.20
C LYS A 17 5.20 -0.34 30.72
N GLU A 18 4.20 -0.42 29.84
CA GLU A 18 4.39 -0.26 28.40
C GLU A 18 3.94 1.12 27.94
N TRP A 19 4.78 1.83 27.20
CA TRP A 19 4.38 3.05 26.50
C TRP A 19 3.69 2.69 25.18
N ARG A 20 2.49 3.24 24.97
CA ARG A 20 1.74 3.11 23.72
C ARG A 20 1.30 4.48 23.22
N ILE A 21 1.16 4.63 21.91
CA ILE A 21 0.59 5.82 21.29
C ILE A 21 -0.92 5.80 21.54
N ASP A 22 -1.48 6.89 22.07
CA ASP A 22 -2.91 7.00 22.43
C ASP A 22 -3.83 7.00 21.20
N ARG A 23 -3.42 7.74 20.17
CA ARG A 23 -4.11 7.94 18.91
C ARG A 23 -3.08 7.77 17.79
N PRO A 24 -2.98 6.58 17.20
CA PRO A 24 -2.06 6.38 16.08
C PRO A 24 -2.47 7.29 14.91
N PRO A 25 -1.52 7.90 14.20
CA PRO A 25 -1.79 8.64 12.97
C PRO A 25 -2.53 7.77 11.96
N THR A 26 -3.37 8.39 11.12
CA THR A 26 -4.06 7.66 10.05
C THR A 26 -3.04 7.17 9.02
N GLY A 27 -2.95 5.85 8.86
CA GLY A 27 -2.02 5.19 7.93
C GLY A 27 -0.94 4.39 8.65
N VAL A 28 0.08 3.98 7.90
CA VAL A 28 1.21 3.22 8.43
C VAL A 28 2.48 4.05 8.28
N VAL A 29 3.13 4.37 9.39
CA VAL A 29 4.47 4.97 9.38
C VAL A 29 5.49 3.84 9.34
N LEU A 30 6.25 3.76 8.25
CA LEU A 30 7.33 2.81 8.05
C LEU A 30 8.65 3.55 7.86
N GLY A 31 9.71 3.04 8.49
CA GLY A 31 11.06 3.53 8.22
C GLY A 31 11.43 3.30 6.75
N LYS A 32 12.16 4.25 6.14
CA LYS A 32 12.57 4.14 4.72
C LYS A 32 13.30 2.83 4.43
N ASN A 33 14.19 2.40 5.32
CA ASN A 33 14.93 1.14 5.18
C ASN A 33 13.99 -0.08 5.24
N ASP A 34 13.04 -0.10 6.18
CA ASP A 34 12.07 -1.19 6.26
C ASP A 34 11.16 -1.24 5.04
N PHE A 35 10.76 -0.08 4.50
CA PHE A 35 10.01 -0.05 3.24
C PHE A 35 10.81 -0.65 2.09
N GLN A 36 12.07 -0.24 1.92
CA GLN A 36 12.95 -0.75 0.87
C GLN A 36 13.28 -2.25 1.05
N ARG A 37 13.34 -2.73 2.28
CA ARG A 37 13.61 -4.15 2.59
C ARG A 37 12.38 -5.03 2.43
N LEU A 38 11.19 -4.51 2.74
CA LEU A 38 9.96 -5.29 2.84
C LEU A 38 9.01 -5.13 1.66
N TYR A 39 9.18 -4.13 0.80
CA TYR A 39 8.25 -3.87 -0.30
C TYR A 39 8.97 -3.80 -1.64
N TRP A 40 8.39 -4.47 -2.64
CA TRP A 40 8.89 -4.45 -4.01
C TRP A 40 7.95 -3.66 -4.92
N PRO A 41 8.48 -2.84 -5.83
CA PRO A 41 7.68 -2.22 -6.85
C PRO A 41 7.25 -3.27 -7.89
N VAL A 42 5.96 -3.31 -8.21
CA VAL A 42 5.41 -4.12 -9.30
C VAL A 42 4.43 -3.30 -10.13
N ASN A 43 4.26 -3.67 -11.40
CA ASN A 43 3.25 -3.08 -12.27
C ASN A 43 2.10 -4.08 -12.45
N LYS A 44 0.91 -3.75 -11.95
CA LYS A 44 -0.33 -4.44 -12.36
C LYS A 44 -0.77 -3.84 -13.69
N TYR A 45 -1.40 -4.63 -14.57
CA TYR A 45 -1.87 -4.14 -15.86
C TYR A 45 -3.37 -4.34 -15.98
N TYR A 46 -4.07 -3.29 -16.37
CA TYR A 46 -5.52 -3.30 -16.62
C TYR A 46 -5.80 -2.94 -18.07
N PHE A 47 -6.87 -3.47 -18.64
CA PHE A 47 -7.33 -3.07 -19.96
C PHE A 47 -7.99 -1.70 -19.87
N ALA A 48 -7.57 -0.76 -20.72
CA ALA A 48 -8.31 0.48 -20.91
C ALA A 48 -9.57 0.23 -21.75
N ALA A 49 -10.50 1.20 -21.68
CA ALA A 49 -11.66 1.23 -22.55
C ALA A 49 -11.23 1.07 -24.02
N ARG A 50 -12.02 0.29 -24.77
CA ARG A 50 -11.71 -0.05 -26.16
C ARG A 50 -11.56 1.25 -26.96
N SER A 51 -10.40 1.44 -27.58
CA SER A 51 -10.19 2.54 -28.52
C SER A 51 -11.05 2.34 -29.77
N GLU A 52 -11.38 3.41 -30.48
CA GLU A 52 -12.15 3.36 -31.73
C GLU A 52 -11.53 2.44 -32.79
N ALA A 53 -10.22 2.21 -32.71
CA ALA A 53 -9.47 1.28 -33.56
C ALA A 53 -9.63 -0.21 -33.16
N GLY A 54 -10.55 -0.54 -32.24
CA GLY A 54 -10.81 -1.90 -31.77
C GLY A 54 -9.74 -2.49 -30.83
N ARG A 55 -8.65 -1.76 -30.59
CA ARG A 55 -7.55 -2.16 -29.69
C ARG A 55 -7.90 -1.88 -28.23
N GLN A 56 -7.53 -2.80 -27.34
CA GLN A 56 -7.61 -2.67 -25.88
C GLN A 56 -6.18 -2.55 -25.31
N PRO A 57 -5.62 -1.34 -25.21
CA PRO A 57 -4.29 -1.15 -24.66
C PRO A 57 -4.25 -1.50 -23.18
N LEU A 58 -3.09 -1.96 -22.70
CA LEU A 58 -2.82 -2.21 -21.29
C LEU A 58 -2.26 -0.94 -20.63
N VAL A 59 -2.80 -0.60 -19.46
CA VAL A 59 -2.36 0.51 -18.63
C VAL A 59 -1.72 -0.04 -17.36
N ALA A 60 -0.53 0.47 -17.01
CA ALA A 60 0.17 0.08 -15.80
C ALA A 60 -0.38 0.79 -14.56
N ASP A 61 -0.58 0.02 -13.49
CA ASP A 61 -0.86 0.43 -12.12
C ASP A 61 0.33 0.05 -11.22
N PRO A 62 1.33 0.96 -11.04
CA PRO A 62 2.50 0.70 -10.23
C PRO A 62 2.10 0.70 -8.76
N VAL A 63 2.34 -0.43 -8.09
CA VAL A 63 2.04 -0.61 -6.66
C VAL A 63 3.22 -1.25 -5.94
N TYR A 64 3.27 -1.05 -4.63
CA TYR A 64 4.26 -1.69 -3.77
C TYR A 64 3.63 -2.88 -3.06
N ILE A 65 4.20 -4.07 -3.24
CA ILE A 65 3.73 -5.30 -2.59
C ILE A 65 4.70 -5.69 -1.48
N ARG A 66 4.13 -6.02 -0.31
CA ARG A 66 4.91 -6.53 0.82
C ARG A 66 5.44 -7.93 0.51
N SER A 67 6.75 -8.08 0.58
CA SER A 67 7.46 -9.35 0.45
C SER A 67 7.75 -9.95 1.81
N TRP A 68 6.98 -10.97 2.15
CA TRP A 68 7.46 -12.04 3.01
C TRP A 68 6.74 -13.33 2.57
N GLU A 69 7.52 -14.27 2.03
CA GLU A 69 7.17 -15.64 1.56
C GLU A 69 6.08 -15.80 0.49
N ASP A 70 5.11 -14.88 0.36
CA ASP A 70 3.93 -15.07 -0.49
C ASP A 70 3.60 -13.87 -1.40
N SER A 71 4.61 -13.41 -2.15
CA SER A 71 4.48 -12.29 -3.09
C SER A 71 3.46 -12.58 -4.21
N VAL A 72 3.34 -13.84 -4.64
CA VAL A 72 2.40 -14.26 -5.69
C VAL A 72 0.96 -14.09 -5.22
N THR A 73 0.59 -14.60 -4.05
CA THR A 73 -0.78 -14.43 -3.52
C THR A 73 -1.09 -12.96 -3.28
N GLN A 74 -0.14 -12.18 -2.75
CA GLN A 74 -0.33 -10.73 -2.57
C GLN A 74 -0.56 -10.02 -3.91
N THR A 75 0.15 -10.42 -4.96
CA THR A 75 -0.04 -9.87 -6.31
C THR A 75 -1.42 -10.20 -6.86
N VAL A 76 -1.87 -11.46 -6.71
CA VAL A 76 -3.22 -11.88 -7.14
C VAL A 76 -4.30 -11.11 -6.38
N LYS A 77 -4.18 -10.98 -5.06
CA LYS A 77 -5.11 -10.18 -4.25
C LYS A 77 -5.17 -8.73 -4.72
N ALA A 78 -4.01 -8.10 -4.97
CA ALA A 78 -3.96 -6.71 -5.43
C ALA A 78 -4.59 -6.50 -6.82
N VAL A 79 -4.65 -7.54 -7.67
CA VAL A 79 -5.41 -7.50 -8.94
C VAL A 79 -6.90 -7.63 -8.68
N LEU A 80 -7.31 -8.56 -7.81
CA LEU A 80 -8.70 -8.80 -7.43
C LEU A 80 -9.35 -7.62 -6.70
N ASP A 81 -8.57 -6.89 -5.90
CA ASP A 81 -9.01 -5.65 -5.22
C ASP A 81 -9.27 -4.51 -6.22
N GLY A 82 -8.89 -4.69 -7.49
CA GLY A 82 -9.15 -3.75 -8.56
C GLY A 82 -8.07 -2.67 -8.72
N PRO A 83 -8.28 -1.75 -9.69
CA PRO A 83 -7.34 -0.67 -9.96
C PRO A 83 -7.27 0.30 -8.78
N SER A 84 -6.07 0.83 -8.52
CA SER A 84 -5.89 1.81 -7.45
C SER A 84 -6.56 3.16 -7.79
N ALA A 85 -6.87 3.95 -6.76
CA ALA A 85 -7.69 5.15 -6.89
C ALA A 85 -7.13 6.22 -7.85
N TRP A 86 -5.81 6.24 -8.10
CA TRP A 86 -5.22 7.20 -9.04
C TRP A 86 -5.60 6.91 -10.51
N LEU A 87 -6.04 5.67 -10.82
CA LEU A 87 -6.66 5.31 -12.09
C LEU A 87 -8.14 5.75 -12.22
N GLY A 88 -8.65 6.52 -11.25
CA GLY A 88 -9.89 7.29 -11.44
C GLY A 88 -11.17 6.45 -11.55
N GLY A 89 -11.24 5.29 -10.88
CA GLY A 89 -12.47 4.48 -10.85
C GLY A 89 -12.86 3.89 -12.20
N ALA A 90 -11.89 3.60 -13.08
CA ALA A 90 -12.12 2.86 -14.30
C ALA A 90 -12.27 1.35 -13.99
N ALA A 91 -13.43 0.97 -13.45
CA ALA A 91 -13.95 -0.39 -13.45
C ALA A 91 -15.37 -0.36 -14.02
#